data_AF-A0A661Z936-F1
#
_entry.id   AF-A0A661Z936-F1
#
_cell.length_a   1.000
_cell.length_b   1.000
_cell.length_c   1.000
_cell.angle_alpha   90.00
_cell.angle_beta   90.00
_cell.angle_gamma   90.00
#
_symmetry.space_group_name_H-M   'P 1'
#
loop_
_entity.id
_entity.type
_entity.pdbx_description
1 polymer ?
#
loop_
_entity_poly.entity_id
_entity_poly.type
_entity_poly.pdbx_seq_one_letter_code
_entity_poly.pdbx_strand_id
1 'polypeptide(L)' 'MNLIETGIKKGLIKFDENKNFITYIHQNKKRNYNNPEEKVQAETFLTLVLIYGYPEKRIK' A
#
# COMPACT_ATOMS: atom_id res chain seq x y z
N MET A 1 -4.49 10.36 -10.98
CA MET A 1 -3.31 9.49 -10.83
C MET A 1 -3.60 8.54 -9.69
N ASN A 2 -3.88 7.26 -9.96
CA ASN A 2 -4.21 6.30 -8.90
C ASN A 2 -2.91 5.78 -8.26
N LEU A 3 -2.59 6.28 -7.06
CA LEU A 3 -1.45 5.82 -6.27
C LEU A 3 -1.49 4.31 -6.06
N ILE A 4 -2.70 3.78 -5.82
CA ILE A 4 -2.96 2.34 -5.65
C ILE A 4 -2.49 1.53 -6.85
N GLU A 5 -2.89 1.89 -8.07
CA GLU A 5 -2.48 1.18 -9.29
C GLU A 5 -0.96 1.25 -9.50
N THR A 6 -0.37 2.41 -9.22
CA THR A 6 1.08 2.61 -9.30
C THR A 6 1.81 1.75 -8.26
N GLY A 7 1.26 1.66 -7.05
CA GLY A 7 1.76 0.83 -5.96
C GLY A 7 1.73 -0.66 -6.28
N ILE A 8 0.67 -1.13 -6.93
CA ILE A 8 0.56 -2.50 -7.42
C ILE A 8 1.59 -2.76 -8.52
N LYS A 9 1.70 -1.85 -9.51
CA LYS A 9 2.64 -1.99 -10.63
C LYS A 9 4.10 -1.98 -10.18
N LYS A 10 4.44 -1.21 -9.15
CA LYS A 10 5.79 -1.18 -8.55
C LYS A 10 6.05 -2.33 -7.57
N GLY A 11 5.06 -3.16 -7.27
CA GLY A 11 5.23 -4.25 -6.29
C GLY A 11 5.41 -3.77 -4.86
N LEU A 12 4.84 -2.61 -4.51
CA LEU A 12 4.82 -2.09 -3.14
C LEU A 12 3.67 -2.71 -2.32
N ILE A 13 2.52 -2.84 -2.96
CA ILE A 13 1.30 -3.40 -2.37
C ILE A 13 0.65 -4.40 -3.32
N LYS A 14 -0.13 -5.33 -2.77
CA LYS A 14 -0.94 -6.29 -3.52
C LYS A 14 -2.32 -6.37 -2.91
N PHE A 15 -3.34 -6.43 -3.76
CA PHE A 15 -4.70 -6.73 -3.32
C PHE A 15 -5.03 -8.19 -3.53
N ASP A 16 -5.92 -8.69 -2.67
CA ASP A 16 -6.64 -9.94 -2.88
C ASP A 16 -7.67 -9.78 -4.02
N GLU A 17 -8.17 -10.89 -4.60
CA GLU A 17 -9.08 -10.85 -5.76
C GLU A 17 -10.35 -10.01 -5.47
N ASN A 18 -10.80 -10.04 -4.22
CA ASN A 18 -11.98 -9.30 -3.76
C ASN A 18 -11.67 -7.89 -3.24
N LYS A 19 -10.41 -7.41 -3.32
CA LYS A 19 -9.93 -6.14 -2.71
C LYS A 19 -10.24 -5.97 -1.22
N ASN A 20 -10.59 -7.06 -0.52
CA ASN A 20 -10.88 -7.05 0.91
C ASN A 20 -9.61 -6.88 1.76
N PHE A 21 -8.48 -7.36 1.25
CA PHE A 21 -7.20 -7.30 1.95
C PHE A 21 -6.14 -6.67 1.08
N ILE A 22 -5.30 -5.87 1.73
CA ILE A 22 -4.09 -5.30 1.17
C ILE A 22 -2.88 -5.99 1.82
N THR A 23 -1.91 -6.36 0.99
CA THR A 23 -0.64 -6.93 1.42
C THR A 23 0.47 -5.96 1.05
N TYR A 24 1.19 -5.45 2.04
CA TYR A 24 2.40 -4.66 1.81
C TYR A 24 3.53 -5.63 1.54
N ILE A 25 3.98 -5.70 0.28
CA ILE A 25 4.90 -6.75 -0.19
C ILE A 25 6.23 -6.69 0.57
N HIS A 26 6.74 -5.48 0.79
CA HIS A 26 8.02 -5.26 1.47
C HIS A 26 8.01 -5.65 2.96
N GLN A 27 6.86 -5.51 3.62
CA GLN A 27 6.70 -5.87 5.04
C GLN A 27 6.14 -7.29 5.21
N ASN A 28 5.70 -7.92 4.11
CA ASN A 28 4.92 -9.15 4.09
C ASN A 28 3.75 -9.13 5.10
N LYS A 29 3.10 -7.97 5.25
CA LYS A 29 1.97 -7.77 6.17
C LYS A 29 0.68 -7.70 5.38
N LYS A 30 -0.28 -8.57 5.74
CA LYS A 30 -1.65 -8.54 5.24
C LYS A 30 -2.55 -7.78 6.23
N ARG A 31 -3.35 -6.85 5.71
CA ARG A 31 -4.27 -6.00 6.48
C ARG A 31 -5.64 -5.97 5.82
N ASN A 32 -6.68 -5.72 6.62
CA ASN A 32 -8.05 -5.64 6.15
C ASN A 32 -8.31 -4.25 5.54
N TYR A 33 -8.40 -4.19 4.22
CA TYR A 33 -8.62 -2.94 3.48
C TYR A 33 -10.07 -2.44 3.58
N ASN A 34 -10.99 -3.25 4.11
CA ASN A 34 -12.33 -2.75 4.42
C ASN A 34 -12.34 -1.76 5.59
N ASN A 35 -11.33 -1.78 6.47
CA ASN A 35 -11.21 -0.77 7.51
C ASN A 35 -10.89 0.59 6.86
N PRO A 36 -11.70 1.65 7.06
CA PRO A 36 -11.40 2.99 6.55
C PRO A 36 -10.02 3.51 6.96
N GLU A 37 -9.54 3.21 8.17
CA GLU A 37 -8.20 3.61 8.62
C GLU A 37 -7.10 2.99 7.76
N GLU A 38 -7.28 1.73 7.34
CA GLU A 38 -6.32 1.02 6.51
C GLU A 38 -6.25 1.61 5.09
N LYS A 39 -7.38 2.10 4.57
CA LYS A 39 -7.40 2.81 3.28
C LYS A 39 -6.55 4.06 3.31
N VAL A 40 -6.68 4.84 4.39
CA VAL A 40 -5.88 6.06 4.60
C VAL A 40 -4.41 5.72 4.82
N GLN A 41 -4.09 4.66 5.58
CA GLN A 41 -2.70 4.19 5.74
C GLN A 41 -2.07 3.76 4.41
N ALA A 42 -2.79 2.99 3.59
CA ALA A 42 -2.31 2.54 2.29
C ALA A 42 -2.00 3.72 1.37
N GLU A 43 -2.92 4.69 1.30
CA GLU A 43 -2.73 5.90 0.50
C GLU A 43 -1.57 6.75 1.01
N THR A 44 -1.44 6.90 2.33
CA THR A 44 -0.34 7.63 2.96
C THR A 44 1.01 6.95 2.68
N PHE A 45 1.09 5.64 2.86
CA PHE A 45 2.28 4.84 2.56
C PHE A 45 2.71 5.03 1.09
N LEU A 46 1.77 4.92 0.17
CA LEU A 46 2.04 5.11 -1.25
C LEU A 46 2.44 6.54 -1.58
N THR A 47 1.85 7.54 -0.93
CA THR A 47 2.23 8.94 -1.10
C THR A 47 3.67 9.16 -0.63
N LEU A 48 4.04 8.66 0.55
CA LEU A 48 5.39 8.76 1.10
C LEU A 48 6.42 8.12 0.16
N VAL A 49 6.15 6.94 -0.36
CA VAL A 49 7.10 6.22 -1.23
C VAL A 49 7.13 6.78 -2.65
N LEU A 50 5.96 7.01 -3.27
CA LEU A 50 5.86 7.36 -4.69
C LEU A 50 6.05 8.85 -4.96
N ILE A 51 5.56 9.72 -4.07
CA ILE A 51 5.61 11.18 -4.26
C ILE A 51 6.82 11.75 -3.51
N TYR A 52 6.95 11.43 -2.23
CA TYR A 52 8.03 11.98 -1.40
C TYR A 52 9.35 11.19 -1.49
N GLY A 53 9.36 10.04 -2.19
CA GLY A 53 10.58 9.26 -2.39
C GLY A 53 11.13 8.61 -1.12
N TYR A 54 10.32 8.43 -0.09
CA TYR A 54 10.75 7.74 1.13
C TYR A 54 11.05 6.27 0.82
N PRO A 55 12.14 5.71 1.36
CA PRO A 55 12.45 4.31 1.17
C PRO A 55 11.41 3.44 1.87
N GLU A 56 10.72 2.59 1.11
CA GLU A 56 9.68 1.67 1.62
C GLU A 56 10.17 0.78 2.77
N LYS A 57 11.48 0.47 2.82
CA LYS A 57 12.13 -0.32 3.89
C LYS A 57 12.19 0.38 5.24
N ARG A 58 12.04 1.71 5.29
CA ARG A 58 12.07 2.49 6.55
C ARG A 58 10.68 2.69 7.16
N ILE A 59 9.61 2.35 6.44
CA ILE A 59 8.24 2.50 6.93
C ILE A 59 7.83 1.17 7.58
N LYS A 60 7.64 1.18 8.91
CA LYS A 60 7.36 0.00 9.75
C LYS A 60 5.89 -0.14 10.12
#